data_AF-A0A1H2AQG3-F1
#
_entry.id   AF-A0A1H2AQG3-F1
#
_cell.length_a   1.000
_cell.length_b   1.000
_cell.length_c   1.000
_cell.angle_alpha   90.00
_cell.angle_beta   90.00
_cell.angle_gamma   90.00
#
_symmetry.space_group_name_H-M   'P 1'
#
loop_
_entity.id
_entity.type
_entity.pdbx_description
1 polymer ?
#
loop_
_entity_poly.entity_id
_entity_poly.type
_entity_poly.pdbx_seq_one_letter_code
_entity_poly.pdbx_strand_id
1 'polypeptide(L)'
;MRRNKVKIILYSVIAIVVLFISLILFTGHSVHIALVKLVEISGDELVFETQSGDEIRAKSPSIIVPLLETGKKYTITVYDYRFQSPSLKKIKLSEVQ
;
A
#
# COMPACT_ATOMS: atom_id res chain seq x y z
N MET A 1 -31.61 -36.89 1.05
CA MET A 1 -31.95 -35.45 1.00
C MET A 1 -31.40 -34.60 2.14
N ARG A 2 -31.45 -35.01 3.43
CA ARG A 2 -30.93 -34.21 4.58
C ARG A 2 -29.42 -33.89 4.52
N ARG A 3 -28.56 -34.83 4.11
CA ARG A 3 -27.10 -34.65 4.06
C ARG A 3 -26.64 -33.57 3.08
N ASN A 4 -27.36 -33.37 1.98
CA ASN A 4 -27.00 -32.36 0.97
C ASN A 4 -27.33 -30.94 1.46
N LYS A 5 -28.42 -30.78 2.23
CA LYS A 5 -28.78 -29.49 2.83
C LYS A 5 -27.72 -29.00 3.83
N VAL A 6 -27.15 -29.92 4.62
CA VAL A 6 -26.08 -29.58 5.57
C VAL A 6 -24.80 -29.12 4.86
N LYS A 7 -24.42 -29.78 3.75
CA LYS A 7 -23.27 -29.36 2.94
C LYS A 7 -23.47 -27.97 2.33
N ILE A 8 -24.67 -27.68 1.81
CA ILE A 8 -24.98 -26.37 1.24
C ILE A 8 -24.87 -25.26 2.29
N ILE A 9 -25.39 -25.49 3.49
CA ILE A 9 -25.25 -24.53 4.61
C ILE A 9 -23.78 -24.33 4.97
N LEU A 10 -23.00 -25.40 5.05
CA LEU A 10 -21.58 -25.33 5.36
C LEU A 10 -20.79 -24.52 4.32
N TYR A 11 -21.00 -24.79 3.03
CA TYR A 11 -20.35 -24.03 1.96
C TYR A 11 -20.80 -22.57 1.94
N SER A 12 -22.07 -22.29 2.21
CA SER A 12 -22.59 -20.93 2.32
C SER A 12 -21.92 -20.15 3.45
N VAL A 13 -21.75 -20.77 4.62
CA VAL A 13 -21.08 -20.12 5.77
C VAL A 13 -19.62 -19.84 5.44
N ILE A 14 -18.91 -20.80 4.84
CA ILE A 14 -17.52 -20.59 4.41
C ILE A 14 -17.42 -19.45 3.39
N ALA A 15 -18.33 -19.41 2.40
CA ALA A 15 -18.34 -18.34 1.40
C ALA A 15 -18.56 -16.96 2.03
N ILE A 16 -19.47 -16.85 3.01
CA ILE A 16 -19.71 -15.59 3.74
C ILE A 16 -18.48 -15.17 4.55
N VAL A 17 -17.82 -16.11 5.23
CA VAL A 17 -16.60 -15.83 6.00
C VAL A 17 -15.47 -15.34 5.09
N VAL A 18 -15.26 -15.99 3.94
CA VAL A 18 -14.26 -15.57 2.95
C VAL A 18 -14.56 -14.18 2.40
N LEU A 19 -15.84 -13.90 2.08
CA LEU A 19 -16.27 -12.57 1.64
C LEU A 19 -16.02 -11.51 2.71
N PHE A 20 -16.30 -11.81 3.97
CA PHE A 20 -16.13 -10.87 5.08
C PHE A 20 -14.65 -10.59 5.36
N ILE A 21 -13.80 -11.61 5.33
CA ILE A 21 -12.34 -11.45 5.44
C ILE A 21 -11.84 -10.59 4.28
N SER A 22 -12.23 -10.91 3.05
CA SER A 22 -11.84 -10.13 1.86
C SER A 22 -12.25 -8.66 1.97
N LEU A 23 -13.43 -8.38 2.53
CA LEU A 23 -13.93 -7.01 2.71
C LEU A 23 -13.09 -6.24 3.75
N ILE A 24 -12.76 -6.87 4.88
CA ILE A 24 -11.94 -6.25 5.94
C ILE A 24 -10.53 -5.98 5.42
N LEU A 25 -9.94 -6.93 4.69
CA LEU A 25 -8.63 -6.78 4.07
C LEU A 25 -8.59 -5.62 3.07
N PHE A 26 -9.70 -5.39 2.35
CA PHE A 26 -9.79 -4.35 1.33
C PHE A 26 -10.10 -2.97 1.90
N THR A 27 -10.61 -2.84 3.13
CA THR A 27 -11.05 -1.55 3.69
C THR A 27 -10.13 -0.96 4.75
N GLY A 28 -9.21 -1.76 5.30
CA GLY A 28 -8.18 -1.26 6.22
C GLY A 28 -7.05 -0.55 5.48
N HIS A 29 -7.19 0.76 5.26
CA HIS A 29 -6.10 1.61 4.76
C HIS A 29 -5.75 2.67 5.78
N SER A 30 -4.47 2.75 6.15
CA SER A 30 -3.92 3.93 6.83
C SER A 30 -3.27 4.84 5.78
N VAL A 31 -3.55 6.13 5.90
CA VAL A 31 -2.95 7.15 5.04
C VAL A 31 -1.80 7.79 5.81
N HIS A 32 -0.59 7.58 5.34
CA HIS A 32 0.61 8.21 5.90
C HIS A 32 1.06 9.34 4.98
N ILE A 33 1.16 10.55 5.53
CA ILE A 33 1.73 11.72 4.85
C ILE A 33 3.04 12.04 5.54
N ALA A 34 4.14 11.96 4.80
CA ALA A 34 5.47 12.22 5.35
C ALA A 34 6.32 13.03 4.37
N LEU A 35 7.17 13.90 4.91
CA LEU A 35 8.23 14.56 4.17
C LEU A 35 9.48 13.69 4.23
N VAL A 36 9.92 13.22 3.08
CA VAL A 36 10.94 12.19 2.94
C VAL A 36 11.92 12.53 1.82
N LYS A 37 13.10 11.95 1.85
CA LYS A 37 14.09 12.05 0.78
C LYS A 37 14.07 10.76 -0.04
N LEU A 38 13.97 10.84 -1.36
CA LEU A 38 14.09 9.66 -2.20
C LEU A 38 15.55 9.23 -2.26
N VAL A 39 15.88 8.01 -1.87
CA VAL A 39 17.27 7.51 -1.81
C VAL A 39 17.54 6.55 -2.95
N GLU A 40 16.57 5.68 -3.27
CA GLU A 40 16.75 4.63 -4.26
C GLU A 40 15.48 4.36 -5.06
N ILE A 41 15.67 3.95 -6.32
CA ILE A 41 14.64 3.49 -7.23
C ILE A 41 15.04 2.10 -7.71
N SER A 42 14.30 1.08 -7.27
CA SER A 42 14.53 -0.32 -7.62
C SER A 42 13.32 -0.84 -8.41
N GLY A 43 13.30 -0.56 -9.72
CA GLY A 43 12.20 -0.91 -10.61
C GLY A 43 10.90 -0.16 -10.27
N ASP A 44 9.91 -0.88 -9.77
CA ASP A 44 8.61 -0.32 -9.34
C ASP A 44 8.57 0.02 -7.83
N GLU A 45 9.68 -0.17 -7.11
CA GLU A 45 9.79 0.14 -5.69
C GLU A 45 10.63 1.40 -5.46
N LEU A 46 10.12 2.31 -4.64
CA LEU A 46 10.80 3.54 -4.23
C LEU A 46 11.18 3.43 -2.77
N VAL A 47 12.43 3.75 -2.46
CA VAL A 47 12.96 3.78 -1.10
C VAL A 47 13.14 5.23 -0.66
N PHE A 48 12.40 5.61 0.37
CA PHE A 48 12.40 6.94 0.95
C PHE A 48 13.00 6.93 2.34
N GLU A 49 13.81 7.92 2.66
CA GLU A 49 14.38 8.13 4.00
C GLU A 49 13.64 9.27 4.71
N THR A 50 13.19 9.01 5.93
CA THR A 50 12.54 10.01 6.79
C THR A 50 13.57 10.88 7.49
N GLN A 51 13.13 11.98 8.12
CA GLN A 51 14.03 12.83 8.93
C GLN A 51 14.61 12.10 10.15
N SER A 52 13.93 11.05 10.62
CA SER A 52 14.37 10.22 11.75
C SER A 52 15.43 9.19 11.35
N GLY A 53 15.71 9.02 10.05
CA GLY A 53 16.58 7.97 9.51
C GLY A 53 15.86 6.65 9.22
N ASP A 54 14.54 6.58 9.43
CA ASP A 54 13.75 5.39 9.07
C ASP A 54 13.54 5.31 7.54
N GLU A 55 13.61 4.10 6.99
CA GLU A 55 13.32 3.81 5.60
C GLU A 55 11.84 3.47 5.39
N ILE A 56 11.21 4.13 4.42
CA ILE A 56 9.87 3.83 3.93
C ILE A 56 9.99 3.29 2.51
N ARG A 57 9.54 2.06 2.29
CA ARG A 57 9.48 1.44 0.97
C ARG A 57 8.05 1.48 0.46
N ALA A 58 7.86 2.01 -0.73
CA ALA A 58 6.55 2.08 -1.34
C ALA A 58 6.60 1.70 -2.82
N LYS A 59 5.60 0.91 -3.25
CA LYS A 59 5.39 0.63 -4.67
C LYS A 59 4.86 1.86 -5.37
N SER A 60 5.42 2.12 -6.54
CA SER A 60 5.10 3.26 -7.38
C SER A 60 4.67 2.80 -8.76
N PRO A 61 3.65 3.45 -9.37
CA PRO A 61 3.36 3.23 -10.79
C PRO A 61 4.60 3.55 -11.65
N SER A 62 4.99 2.65 -12.55
CA SER A 62 6.18 2.80 -13.40
C SER A 62 6.18 4.09 -14.23
N ILE A 63 5.00 4.68 -14.48
CA ILE A 63 4.85 5.94 -15.22
C ILE A 63 5.42 7.17 -14.49
N ILE A 64 5.44 7.16 -13.15
CA ILE A 64 5.96 8.29 -12.37
C ILE A 64 7.43 8.11 -11.98
N VAL A 65 7.94 6.87 -11.99
CA VAL A 65 9.35 6.55 -11.71
C VAL A 65 10.35 7.42 -12.49
N PRO A 66 10.22 7.62 -13.82
CA PRO A 66 11.16 8.45 -14.58
C PRO A 66 11.04 9.96 -14.27
N LEU A 67 10.02 10.41 -13.54
CA LEU A 67 9.83 11.80 -13.14
C LEU A 67 10.46 12.12 -11.77
N LEU A 68 11.02 11.12 -11.11
CA LEU A 68 11.58 11.25 -9.77
C LEU A 68 13.11 11.28 -9.83
N GLU A 69 13.68 12.11 -8.97
CA GLU A 69 15.13 12.26 -8.84
C GLU A 69 15.55 11.80 -7.45
N THR A 70 16.51 10.89 -7.40
CA THR A 70 17.17 10.49 -6.14
C THR A 70 17.87 11.68 -5.51
N GLY A 71 17.86 11.77 -4.18
CA GLY A 71 18.44 12.86 -3.41
C GLY A 71 17.50 14.04 -3.15
N LYS A 72 16.38 14.15 -3.87
CA LYS A 72 15.38 15.21 -3.66
C LYS A 72 14.42 14.87 -2.52
N LYS A 73 13.88 15.93 -1.90
CA LYS A 73 12.86 15.83 -0.85
C LYS A 73 11.46 15.92 -1.46
N TYR A 74 10.60 15.00 -1.05
CA TYR A 74 9.23 14.90 -1.50
C TYR A 74 8.30 14.84 -0.30
N THR A 75 7.14 15.47 -0.44
CA THR A 75 5.99 15.14 0.40
C THR A 75 5.26 13.99 -0.27
N ILE A 76 5.23 12.82 0.38
CA ILE A 76 4.55 11.64 -0.14
C ILE A 76 3.29 11.33 0.67
N THR A 77 2.31 10.76 0.00
CA THR A 77 1.16 10.11 0.62
C THR A 77 1.20 8.64 0.27
N VAL A 78 1.33 7.79 1.27
CA VAL A 78 1.40 6.35 1.13
C VAL A 78 0.14 5.74 1.73
N TYR A 79 -0.46 4.82 1.00
CA TYR A 79 -1.47 3.93 1.56
C TYR A 79 -0.79 2.67 2.05
N ASP A 80 -0.87 2.48 3.37
CA ASP A 80 -0.38 1.29 4.02
C ASP A 80 -1.53 0.30 4.15
N TYR A 81 -1.30 -0.90 3.63
CA TYR A 81 -2.25 -2.00 3.60
C TYR A 81 -1.71 -3.04 4.57
N ARG A 82 -2.50 -3.51 5.54
CA ARG A 82 -2.04 -4.51 6.53
C ARG A 82 -1.37 -5.77 5.93
N PHE A 83 -1.64 -6.08 4.65
CA PHE A 83 -1.19 -7.29 3.99
C PHE A 83 -0.62 -7.04 2.58
N GLN A 84 -0.38 -5.78 2.19
CA GLN A 84 0.27 -5.46 0.93
C GLN A 84 1.37 -4.42 1.18
N SER A 85 2.39 -4.41 0.32
CA SER A 85 3.42 -3.37 0.38
C SER A 85 2.75 -1.99 0.29
N PRO A 86 3.24 -1.00 1.07
CA PRO A 86 2.72 0.35 1.01
C PRO A 86 2.76 0.87 -0.43
N SER A 87 1.73 1.57 -0.86
CA SER A 87 1.63 2.07 -2.23
C SER A 87 1.62 3.59 -2.25
N LEU A 88 2.41 4.16 -3.17
CA LEU A 88 2.50 5.59 -3.35
C LEU A 88 1.21 6.10 -4.02
N LYS A 89 0.43 6.90 -3.28
CA LYS A 89 -0.81 7.48 -3.77
C LYS A 89 -0.58 8.86 -4.41
N LYS A 90 0.27 9.67 -3.77
CA LYS A 90 0.56 11.04 -4.21
C LYS A 90 2.01 11.37 -3.85
N ILE A 91 2.68 12.09 -4.74
CA ILE A 91 4.01 12.62 -4.53
C ILE A 91 4.03 14.07 -4.98
N LYS A 92 4.61 14.94 -4.15
CA LYS A 92 4.81 16.36 -4.47
C LYS A 92 6.25 16.74 -4.16
N LEU A 93 6.94 17.35 -5.12
CA LEU A 93 8.26 17.90 -4.89
C LEU A 93 8.16 18.96 -3.79
N SER A 94 8.95 18.79 -2.73
CA SER A 94 9.05 19.76 -1.66
C SER A 94 10.27 20.61 -1.95
N GLU A 95 10.09 21.62 -2.81
CA GLU A 95 11.10 22.66 -2.99
C GLU A 95 11.29 23.35 -1.63
N VAL A 96 12.46 23.11 -1.04
CA VAL A 96 12.99 23.99 0.01
C VAL A 96 13.44 25.24 -0.75
N GLN A 97 12.67 26.32 -0.64
CA GLN A 97 13.19 27.66 -0.89
C GLN A 97 14.29 27.97 0.12
#